data_AF-A0A072PI20-F1
#
_entry.id   AF-A0A072PI20-F1
#
_cell.length_a   1.000
_cell.length_b   1.000
_cell.length_c   1.000
_cell.angle_alpha   90.00
_cell.angle_beta   90.00
_cell.angle_gamma   90.00
#
_symmetry.space_group_name_H-M   'P 1'
#
loop_
_entity.id
_entity.type
_entity.pdbx_description
1 polymer ?
#
loop_
_entity_poly.entity_id
_entity_poly.type
_entity_poly.pdbx_seq_one_letter_code
_entity_poly.pdbx_strand_id
1 'polypeptide(L)'
;MASQISKKLIKSGNGQDYPRAGDEVTIEYTGWLHDPSASANNNKGKQFDSSVGRGDFKTQIGVGRVIPGWDQGVPQMSLGEKSTLVIPG
;
A
#
# COMPACT_ATOMS: atom_id res chain seq x y z
N MET A 1 -13.75 -15.44 1.75
CA MET A 1 -12.56 -15.65 0.88
C MET A 1 -11.62 -14.49 1.14
N ALA A 2 -10.48 -14.70 1.81
CA ALA A 2 -9.52 -13.62 1.99
C ALA A 2 -8.91 -13.29 0.62
N SER A 3 -9.11 -12.06 0.13
CA SER A 3 -8.39 -11.57 -1.04
C SER A 3 -6.90 -11.64 -0.72
N GLN A 4 -6.14 -12.52 -1.39
CA GLN A 4 -4.70 -12.57 -1.19
C GLN A 4 -4.06 -11.33 -1.82
N ILE A 5 -3.87 -10.29 -1.02
CA ILE A 5 -2.98 -9.20 -1.40
C ILE A 5 -1.53 -9.72 -1.45
N SER A 6 -0.75 -9.24 -2.40
CA SER A 6 0.68 -9.52 -2.46
C SER A 6 1.48 -8.29 -2.09
N LYS A 7 2.46 -8.44 -1.19
CA LYS A 7 3.39 -7.38 -0.79
C LYS A 7 4.77 -7.67 -1.34
N LYS A 8 5.30 -6.77 -2.17
CA LYS A 8 6.69 -6.79 -2.63
C LYS A 8 7.47 -5.66 -1.96
N LEU A 9 8.43 -6.02 -1.10
CA LEU A 9 9.31 -5.08 -0.42
C LEU A 9 10.21 -4.35 -1.44
N ILE A 10 10.30 -3.02 -1.32
CA ILE A 10 11.22 -2.16 -2.09
C ILE A 10 12.32 -1.62 -1.19
N LYS A 11 11.97 -1.14 0.00
CA LYS A 11 12.90 -0.65 1.02
C LYS A 11 12.38 -1.05 2.39
N SER A 12 13.23 -1.68 3.19
CA SER A 12 12.92 -2.02 4.58
C SER A 12 12.61 -0.77 5.41
N GLY A 13 11.62 -0.90 6.29
CA GLY A 13 11.40 0.03 7.39
C GLY A 13 12.26 -0.32 8.60
N ASN A 14 11.84 0.11 9.78
CA ASN A 14 12.58 -0.12 11.02
C ASN A 14 12.42 -1.54 11.60
N GLY A 15 11.49 -2.34 11.09
CA GLY A 15 11.24 -3.71 11.54
C GLY A 15 10.74 -3.84 12.99
N GLN A 16 10.32 -2.74 13.62
CA GLN A 16 9.89 -2.70 15.03
C GLN A 16 8.47 -2.17 15.18
N ASP A 17 8.19 -1.03 14.53
CA ASP A 17 6.91 -0.36 14.66
C ASP A 17 6.00 -0.79 13.50
N TYR A 18 5.00 -1.60 13.81
CA TYR A 18 3.97 -2.04 12.87
C TYR A 18 2.62 -1.46 13.28
N PRO A 19 1.86 -0.85 12.35
CA PRO A 19 0.52 -0.35 12.64
C PRO A 19 -0.43 -1.46 13.10
N ARG A 20 -1.29 -1.15 14.06
CA ARG A 20 -2.38 -2.00 14.52
C ARG A 20 -3.72 -1.44 14.05
N ALA A 21 -4.77 -2.27 14.11
CA ALA A 21 -6.12 -1.83 13.79
C ALA A 21 -6.53 -0.65 14.69
N GLY A 22 -6.94 0.45 14.06
CA GLY A 22 -7.33 1.70 14.73
C GLY A 22 -6.24 2.76 14.79
N ASP A 23 -4.97 2.41 14.57
CA ASP A 23 -3.88 3.37 14.55
C ASP A 23 -4.03 4.35 13.38
N GLU A 24 -3.67 5.61 13.61
CA GLU A 24 -3.52 6.59 12.54
C GLU A 24 -2.16 6.40 11.86
N VAL A 25 -2.19 6.26 10.54
CA VAL A 25 -1.00 6.15 9.70
C VAL A 25 -0.90 7.34 8.75
N THR A 26 0.33 7.75 8.46
CA THR A 26 0.64 8.77 7.45
C THR A 26 1.44 8.11 6.34
N ILE A 27 0.96 8.19 5.09
CA ILE A 27 1.48 7.40 3.96
C ILE A 27 1.65 8.29 2.73
N GLU A 28 2.80 8.16 2.09
CA GLU A 28 2.97 8.55 0.68
C GLU A 28 2.70 7.35 -0.25
N TYR A 29 1.89 7.56 -1.28
CA TYR A 29 1.58 6.50 -2.24
C TYR A 29 1.44 7.02 -3.67
N THR A 30 1.53 6.08 -4.60
CA THR A 30 1.09 6.24 -5.98
C THR A 30 0.31 4.99 -6.37
N GLY A 31 -0.81 5.16 -7.06
CA GLY A 31 -1.72 4.10 -7.47
C GLY A 31 -1.70 3.92 -8.99
N TRP A 32 -1.59 2.67 -9.45
CA TRP A 32 -1.60 2.28 -10.85
C TRP A 32 -2.60 1.17 -11.11
N LEU A 33 -3.22 1.20 -12.28
CA LEU A 33 -3.97 0.04 -12.78
C LEU A 33 -2.98 -1.08 -13.10
N HIS A 34 -3.30 -2.31 -12.68
CA HIS A 34 -2.47 -3.48 -12.98
C HIS A 34 -2.58 -3.83 -14.47
N ASP A 35 -1.43 -3.96 -15.13
CA ASP A 35 -1.34 -4.31 -16.54
C ASP A 35 -0.30 -5.42 -16.76
N PRO A 36 -0.72 -6.67 -17.06
CA PRO A 36 0.19 -7.78 -17.33
C PRO A 36 1.12 -7.55 -18.53
N SER A 37 0.75 -6.68 -19.48
CA SER A 37 1.59 -6.36 -20.64
C SER A 37 2.75 -5.40 -20.28
N ALA A 38 2.63 -4.68 -19.16
CA ALA A 38 3.63 -3.75 -18.67
C ALA A 38 4.69 -4.43 -17.76
N SER A 39 5.14 -5.64 -18.11
CA SER A 39 6.08 -6.42 -17.30
C SER A 39 7.41 -5.70 -17.03
N ALA A 40 7.87 -4.90 -18.00
CA ALA A 40 9.04 -4.03 -17.85
C ALA A 40 8.89 -2.97 -16.75
N ASN A 41 7.65 -2.64 -16.35
CA ASN A 41 7.34 -1.67 -15.31
C ASN A 41 6.67 -2.33 -14.07
N ASN A 42 7.05 -3.57 -13.74
CA ASN A 42 6.46 -4.32 -12.62
C ASN A 42 4.92 -4.39 -12.69
N ASN A 43 4.36 -4.54 -13.90
CA ASN A 43 2.92 -4.58 -14.18
C ASN A 43 2.16 -3.30 -13.79
N LYS A 44 2.85 -2.17 -13.63
CA LYS A 44 2.22 -0.87 -13.39
C LYS A 44 1.83 -0.24 -14.73
N GLY A 45 0.53 -0.27 -15.03
CA GLY A 45 -0.07 0.41 -16.16
C GLY A 45 -0.35 1.88 -15.85
N LYS A 46 -1.53 2.37 -16.25
CA LYS A 46 -1.92 3.77 -16.08
C LYS A 46 -1.98 4.16 -14.61
N GLN A 47 -1.27 5.22 -14.22
CA GLN A 47 -1.43 5.86 -12.91
C GLN A 47 -2.83 6.46 -12.81
N PHE A 48 -3.53 6.20 -11.71
CA PHE A 48 -4.83 6.80 -11.43
C PHE A 48 -4.79 7.82 -10.29
N ASP A 49 -3.85 7.69 -9.34
CA ASP A 49 -3.69 8.67 -8.27
C ASP A 49 -2.27 8.68 -7.65
N SER A 50 -1.90 9.75 -6.95
CA SER A 50 -0.63 9.85 -6.21
C SER A 50 -0.66 10.95 -5.15
N SER A 51 -0.27 10.65 -3.91
CA SER A 51 -0.12 11.68 -2.87
C SER A 51 1.20 12.45 -2.96
N VAL A 52 2.23 11.88 -3.62
CA VAL A 52 3.55 12.50 -3.76
C VAL A 52 3.42 13.92 -4.34
N GLY A 53 3.94 14.91 -3.63
CA GLY A 53 3.88 16.33 -4.01
C GLY A 53 2.55 17.03 -3.71
N ARG A 54 1.50 16.32 -3.28
CA ARG A 54 0.23 16.90 -2.80
C ARG A 54 0.12 16.93 -1.27
N GLY A 55 1.03 16.23 -0.57
CA GLY A 55 1.03 16.05 0.87
C GLY A 55 0.63 14.63 1.28
N ASP A 56 1.02 14.24 2.48
CA ASP A 56 0.84 12.87 2.96
C ASP A 56 -0.62 12.53 3.22
N PHE A 57 -1.00 11.29 2.89
CA PHE A 57 -2.33 10.78 3.17
C PHE A 57 -2.41 10.24 4.60
N LYS A 58 -3.40 10.71 5.36
CA LYS A 58 -3.63 10.30 6.76
C LYS A 58 -4.95 9.54 6.88
N THR A 59 -4.92 8.39 7.54
CA THR A 59 -6.12 7.58 7.79
C THR A 59 -5.92 6.67 9.00
N GLN A 60 -7.02 6.24 9.61
CA GLN A 60 -7.01 5.07 10.47
C GLN A 60 -6.94 3.79 9.62
N ILE A 61 -6.15 2.81 10.05
CA ILE A 61 -5.95 1.55 9.32
C ILE A 61 -6.63 0.36 10.02
N GLY A 62 -7.05 -0.64 9.25
CA GLY A 62 -7.63 -1.88 9.76
C GLY A 62 -9.05 -1.74 10.31
N VAL A 63 -9.76 -0.68 9.89
CA VAL A 63 -11.09 -0.30 10.43
C VAL A 63 -12.15 -0.09 9.32
N GLY A 64 -11.86 -0.47 8.08
CA GLY A 64 -12.78 -0.36 6.95
C GLY A 64 -12.92 1.04 6.35
N ARG A 65 -11.94 1.94 6.60
CA ARG A 65 -11.95 3.32 6.06
C ARG A 65 -11.24 3.48 4.73
N VAL A 66 -10.43 2.50 4.35
CA VAL A 66 -9.74 2.44 3.05
C VAL A 66 -10.09 1.15 2.34
N ILE A 67 -9.60 0.99 1.10
CA ILE A 67 -9.83 -0.24 0.35
C ILE A 67 -9.31 -1.45 1.15
N PRO A 68 -9.99 -2.62 1.12
CA PRO A 68 -9.66 -3.76 1.97
C PRO A 68 -8.20 -4.22 1.88
N GLY A 69 -7.58 -4.08 0.70
CA GLY A 69 -6.18 -4.46 0.52
C GLY A 69 -5.19 -3.58 1.27
N TRP A 70 -5.53 -2.31 1.54
CA TRP A 70 -4.72 -1.45 2.41
C TRP A 70 -4.85 -1.86 3.87
N ASP A 71 -6.09 -2.09 4.33
CA ASP A 71 -6.36 -2.54 5.69
C ASP A 71 -5.67 -3.87 6.02
N GLN A 72 -5.42 -4.72 5.02
CA GLN A 72 -4.69 -5.97 5.18
C GLN A 72 -3.17 -5.82 4.98
N GLY A 73 -2.74 -4.94 4.06
CA GLY A 73 -1.34 -4.83 3.65
C GLY A 73 -0.49 -3.89 4.49
N VAL A 74 -1.03 -2.72 4.85
CA VAL A 74 -0.29 -1.70 5.61
C VAL A 74 0.11 -2.19 7.01
N PRO A 75 -0.72 -2.93 7.77
CA PRO A 75 -0.30 -3.48 9.07
C PRO A 75 0.89 -4.45 8.99
N GLN A 76 1.19 -5.00 7.81
CA GLN A 76 2.36 -5.86 7.59
C GLN A 76 3.63 -5.05 7.28
N MET A 77 3.53 -3.73 7.20
CA MET A 77 4.64 -2.83 6.89
C MET A 77 5.16 -2.18 8.17
N SER A 78 6.48 -2.15 8.33
CA SER A 78 7.08 -1.41 9.44
C SER A 78 7.23 0.08 9.11
N LEU A 79 7.34 0.94 10.12
CA LEU A 79 7.53 2.38 9.93
C LEU A 79 8.73 2.67 9.01
N GLY A 80 8.51 3.52 8.00
CA GLY A 80 9.50 3.88 6.98
C GLY A 80 9.67 2.86 5.85
N GLU A 81 8.93 1.76 5.85
CA GLU A 81 8.95 0.77 4.77
C GLU A 81 8.34 1.33 3.48
N LYS A 82 8.96 0.99 2.34
CA LYS A 82 8.39 1.18 1.01
C LYS A 82 8.13 -0.18 0.38
N SER A 83 6.89 -0.42 -0.02
CA SER A 83 6.47 -1.68 -0.65
C SER A 83 5.49 -1.42 -1.79
N THR A 84 5.39 -2.37 -2.72
CA THR A 84 4.27 -2.45 -3.68
C THR A 84 3.24 -3.43 -3.12
N LEU A 85 1.99 -2.98 -3.00
CA LEU A 85 0.84 -3.82 -2.71
C LEU A 85 0.10 -4.11 -4.02
N VAL A 86 -0.01 -5.38 -4.39
CA VAL A 86 -0.87 -5.83 -5.49
C VAL A 86 -2.19 -6.29 -4.87
N ILE A 87 -3.27 -5.61 -5.24
CA ILE A 87 -4.60 -5.82 -4.67
C ILE A 87 -5.49 -6.39 -5.78
N PRO A 88 -5.90 -7.66 -5.70
CA PRO A 88 -6.87 -8.24 -6.62
C PRO A 88 -8.23 -7.52 -6.49
N GLY A 89 -8.92 -7.36 -7.62
CA GLY A 89 -10.31 -6.87 -7.69
C GLY A 89 -11.32 -7.97 -7.44
#